data_AF-A0A2V8TP25-F1
#
_entry.id   AF-A0A2V8TP25-F1
#
_cell.length_a   1.000
_cell.length_b   1.000
_cell.length_c   1.000
_cell.angle_alpha   90.00
_cell.angle_beta   90.00
_cell.angle_gamma   90.00
#
_symmetry.space_group_name_H-M   'P 1'
#
loop_
_entity.id
_entity.type
_entity.pdbx_description
1 polymer ?
#
loop_
_entity_poly.entity_id
_entity_poly.type
_entity_poly.pdbx_seq_one_letter_code
_entity_poly.pdbx_strand_id
1 'polypeptide(L)'
;MLVSLAGLAISYLIFQNKGSNEYGPRYYYDGITYLALLLSAGWMRAPEVLGGMIPPWKVKRGAALALGFGALLTVAGSVPFLMFHYRDKVNHNRDLFTSVERAGISSALVFLATGSGRMPPGDLVRNPLDFRSGVVYARDLGREADQGLAALYPDRPALVYVYDPRARRSTLRPLAVEDRR
;
A
#
# COMPACT_ATOMS: atom_id res chain seq x y z
N MET A 1 -8.82 22.73 25.95
CA MET A 1 -8.49 21.29 25.81
C MET A 1 -9.49 20.57 24.90
N LEU A 2 -10.81 20.62 25.17
CA LEU A 2 -11.85 20.00 24.32
C LEU A 2 -11.85 20.52 22.87
N VAL A 3 -11.70 21.84 22.68
CA VAL A 3 -11.61 22.46 21.35
C VAL A 3 -10.41 21.96 20.55
N SER A 4 -9.27 21.73 21.22
CA SER A 4 -8.04 21.23 20.58
C SER A 4 -8.15 19.75 20.19
N LEU A 5 -8.81 18.92 21.02
CA LEU A 5 -9.07 17.51 20.73
C LEU A 5 -10.10 17.33 19.60
N ALA A 6 -11.18 18.12 19.62
CA ALA A 6 -12.16 18.14 18.55
C ALA A 6 -11.53 18.65 17.24
N GLY A 7 -10.71 19.69 17.31
CA GLY A 7 -9.93 20.18 16.18
C GLY A 7 -9.01 19.11 15.60
N LEU A 8 -8.26 18.39 16.44
CA LEU A 8 -7.39 17.29 16.01
C LEU A 8 -8.19 16.15 15.33
N ALA A 9 -9.34 15.76 15.91
CA ALA A 9 -10.19 14.72 15.35
C ALA A 9 -10.77 15.14 13.98
N ILE A 10 -11.24 16.38 13.86
CA ILE A 10 -11.76 16.94 12.61
C ILE A 10 -10.63 17.05 11.57
N SER A 11 -9.46 17.56 11.95
CA SER A 11 -8.29 17.63 11.06
C SER A 11 -7.87 16.25 10.58
N TYR A 12 -7.88 15.23 11.43
CA TYR A 12 -7.56 13.85 11.03
C TYR A 12 -8.58 13.26 10.05
N LEU A 13 -9.87 13.57 10.23
CA LEU A 13 -10.92 13.14 9.31
C LEU A 13 -10.78 13.80 7.92
N ILE A 14 -10.31 15.05 7.86
CA ILE A 14 -10.11 15.80 6.62
C ILE A 14 -8.79 15.42 5.94
N PHE A 15 -7.72 15.22 6.72
CA PHE A 15 -6.36 14.96 6.25
C PHE A 15 -6.00 13.46 6.34
N GLN A 16 -6.79 12.60 5.69
CA GLN A 16 -6.43 11.19 5.55
C GLN A 16 -5.37 11.01 4.46
N ASN A 17 -4.09 11.12 4.83
CA ASN A 17 -3.02 10.59 3.99
C ASN A 17 -3.07 9.06 4.07
N LYS A 18 -3.71 8.42 3.08
CA LYS A 18 -3.94 6.96 3.04
C LYS A 18 -2.66 6.15 2.82
N GLY A 19 -1.51 6.81 2.72
CA GLY A 19 -0.26 6.18 2.32
C GLY A 19 -0.37 5.84 0.84
N SER A 20 0.69 6.16 0.10
CA SER A 20 0.73 5.94 -1.34
C SER A 20 0.63 4.44 -1.70
N ASN A 21 1.04 4.08 -2.91
CA ASN A 21 1.13 2.69 -3.36
C ASN A 21 2.18 1.86 -2.59
N GLU A 22 2.94 2.49 -1.70
CA GLU A 22 4.11 1.97 -0.96
C GLU A 22 3.78 1.14 0.30
N TYR A 23 2.60 0.50 0.35
CA TYR A 23 2.11 -0.30 1.49
C TYR A 23 1.75 0.50 2.75
N GLY A 24 0.92 1.53 2.57
CA GLY A 24 0.23 2.24 3.67
C GLY A 24 1.12 3.19 4.48
N PRO A 25 0.55 4.01 5.39
CA PRO A 25 1.33 4.97 6.14
C PRO A 25 2.22 4.24 7.15
N ARG A 26 3.50 4.10 6.82
CA ARG A 26 4.52 3.56 7.74
C ARG A 26 4.53 4.31 9.07
N TYR A 27 4.14 5.58 9.06
CA TYR A 27 4.00 6.46 10.22
C TYR A 27 2.97 6.00 11.27
N TYR A 28 2.00 5.14 10.92
CA TYR A 28 1.06 4.64 11.94
C TYR A 28 1.75 3.74 12.97
N TYR A 29 2.79 3.00 12.60
CA TYR A 29 3.54 2.17 13.54
C TYR A 29 4.28 3.01 14.58
N ASP A 30 4.75 4.19 14.19
CA ASP A 30 5.45 5.09 15.10
C ASP A 30 4.47 5.84 16.02
N GLY A 31 3.30 6.25 15.51
CA GLY A 31 2.33 7.05 16.26
C GLY A 31 1.36 6.26 17.14
N ILE A 32 1.06 5.01 16.81
CA ILE A 32 -0.04 4.27 17.45
C ILE A 32 0.22 4.00 18.93
N THR A 33 1.47 3.73 19.30
CA THR A 33 1.86 3.48 20.71
C THR A 33 1.63 4.73 21.55
N TYR A 34 2.06 5.90 21.07
CA TYR A 34 1.86 7.16 21.78
C TYR A 34 0.39 7.55 21.84
N LEU A 35 -0.37 7.33 20.77
CA LEU A 35 -1.80 7.57 20.76
C LEU A 35 -2.54 6.65 21.75
N ALA A 36 -2.17 5.37 21.82
CA ALA A 36 -2.75 4.43 22.77
C ALA A 36 -2.46 4.87 24.22
N LEU A 37 -1.22 5.24 24.53
CA LEU A 37 -0.85 5.76 25.85
C LEU A 37 -1.61 7.04 26.21
N LEU A 38 -1.74 7.98 25.28
CA LEU A 38 -2.48 9.23 25.50
C LEU A 38 -3.97 8.97 25.71
N LEU A 39 -4.58 8.09 24.92
CA LEU A 39 -5.98 7.69 25.09
C LEU A 39 -6.19 6.99 26.44
N SER A 40 -5.30 6.09 26.84
CA SER A 40 -5.36 5.43 28.15
C SER A 40 -5.22 6.43 29.31
N ALA A 41 -4.28 7.36 29.22
CA ALA A 41 -4.09 8.40 30.23
C ALA A 41 -5.29 9.37 30.32
N GLY A 42 -5.83 9.79 29.17
CA GLY A 42 -7.03 10.61 29.11
C GLY A 42 -8.25 9.88 29.68
N TRP A 43 -8.37 8.57 29.43
CA TRP A 43 -9.43 7.73 29.97
C TRP A 43 -9.36 7.58 31.49
N MET A 44 -8.16 7.36 32.03
CA MET A 44 -7.95 7.25 33.48
C MET A 44 -8.36 8.54 34.21
N ARG A 45 -8.20 9.70 33.57
CA ARG A 45 -8.57 11.02 34.11
C ARG A 45 -10.00 11.47 33.77
N ALA A 46 -10.70 10.79 32.87
CA ALA A 46 -12.05 11.14 32.48
C ALA A 46 -13.05 11.23 33.66
N PRO A 47 -12.99 10.35 34.68
CA PRO A 47 -13.88 10.47 35.85
C PRO A 47 -13.65 11.72 36.69
N GLU A 48 -12.43 12.26 36.73
CA GLU A 48 -12.09 13.47 37.47
C GLU A 48 -12.62 14.72 36.75
N VAL A 49 -12.57 14.72 35.41
CA VAL A 49 -13.07 15.82 34.56
C VAL A 49 -14.59 15.81 34.45
N LEU A 50 -15.22 14.63 34.52
CA LEU A 50 -16.67 14.44 34.49
C LEU A 50 -17.30 14.38 35.90
N GLY A 51 -16.49 14.60 36.94
CA GLY A 51 -16.84 14.40 38.34
C GLY A 51 -17.77 15.48 38.88
N GLY A 52 -19.00 15.07 39.22
CA GLY A 52 -19.99 15.90 39.92
C GLY A 52 -21.44 15.42 39.73
N MET A 53 -21.76 14.78 38.60
CA MET A 53 -23.16 14.49 38.22
C MET A 53 -23.53 13.00 38.08
N ILE A 54 -22.58 12.08 37.98
CA ILE A 54 -22.85 10.66 37.67
C ILE A 54 -22.03 9.73 38.60
N PRO A 55 -22.65 8.68 39.19
CA PRO A 55 -21.93 7.68 39.98
C PRO A 55 -20.80 6.99 39.20
N PRO A 56 -19.61 6.78 39.80
CA PRO A 56 -18.42 6.29 39.11
C PRO A 56 -18.59 4.89 38.48
N TRP A 57 -19.46 4.04 39.02
CA TRP A 57 -19.76 2.72 38.44
C TRP A 57 -20.55 2.80 37.13
N LYS A 58 -21.45 3.79 36.98
CA LYS A 58 -22.20 4.04 35.74
C LYS A 58 -21.26 4.56 34.65
N VAL A 59 -20.32 5.44 35.04
CA VAL A 59 -19.25 5.91 34.15
C VAL A 59 -18.44 4.73 33.65
N LYS A 60 -17.91 3.87 34.53
CA LYS A 60 -17.13 2.67 34.16
C LYS A 60 -17.90 1.70 33.25
N ARG A 61 -19.19 1.43 33.54
CA ARG A 61 -20.01 0.55 32.70
C ARG A 61 -20.31 1.16 31.32
N GLY A 62 -20.68 2.43 31.27
CA GLY A 62 -20.92 3.12 29.99
C GLY A 62 -19.67 3.18 29.12
N ALA A 63 -18.53 3.45 29.76
CA ALA A 63 -17.19 3.36 29.17
C ALA A 63 -16.90 1.98 28.56
N ALA A 64 -17.07 0.91 29.34
CA ALA A 64 -16.85 -0.45 28.87
C ALA A 64 -17.79 -0.84 27.73
N LEU A 65 -19.05 -0.41 27.78
CA LEU A 65 -20.02 -0.63 26.70
C LEU A 65 -19.63 0.13 25.43
N ALA A 66 -19.24 1.40 25.54
CA ALA A 66 -18.82 2.20 24.40
C ALA A 66 -17.55 1.63 23.74
N LEU A 67 -16.54 1.25 24.53
CA LEU A 67 -15.32 0.61 24.03
C LEU A 67 -15.60 -0.77 23.43
N GLY A 68 -16.37 -1.60 24.12
CA GLY A 68 -16.73 -2.94 23.64
C GLY A 68 -17.53 -2.89 22.34
N PHE A 69 -18.50 -1.98 22.25
CA PHE A 69 -19.27 -1.76 21.03
C PHE A 69 -18.40 -1.14 19.91
N GLY A 70 -17.53 -0.19 20.23
CA GLY A 70 -16.58 0.38 19.26
C GLY A 70 -15.58 -0.65 18.71
N ALA A 71 -15.07 -1.53 19.58
CA ALA A 71 -14.23 -2.65 19.17
C ALA A 71 -15.01 -3.64 18.31
N LEU A 72 -16.25 -3.98 18.68
CA LEU A 72 -17.12 -4.84 17.89
C LEU A 72 -17.39 -4.24 16.50
N LEU A 73 -17.76 -2.96 16.40
CA LEU A 73 -17.99 -2.29 15.12
C LEU A 73 -16.72 -2.24 14.26
N THR A 74 -15.55 -2.08 14.89
CA THR A 74 -14.28 -2.07 14.17
C THR A 74 -13.94 -3.46 13.63
N VAL A 75 -14.03 -4.49 14.47
CA VAL A 75 -13.66 -5.87 14.12
C VAL A 75 -14.66 -6.52 13.19
N ALA A 76 -15.96 -6.37 13.44
CA ALA A 76 -17.01 -6.97 12.61
C ALA A 76 -17.37 -6.12 11.39
N GLY A 77 -17.30 -4.79 11.52
CA GLY A 77 -17.60 -3.85 10.45
C GLY A 77 -16.36 -3.52 9.64
N SER A 78 -15.43 -2.73 10.18
CA SER A 78 -14.36 -2.12 9.38
C SER A 78 -13.29 -3.11 8.89
N VAL A 79 -12.83 -4.02 9.74
CA VAL A 79 -11.69 -4.91 9.43
C VAL A 79 -11.94 -5.77 8.19
N PRO A 80 -13.07 -6.46 8.01
CA PRO A 80 -13.32 -7.27 6.81
C PRO A 80 -13.27 -6.47 5.50
N PHE A 81 -13.87 -5.26 5.47
CA PHE A 81 -13.83 -4.40 4.29
C PHE A 81 -12.42 -3.90 4.01
N LEU A 82 -11.67 -3.51 5.05
CA LEU A 82 -10.28 -3.11 4.90
C LEU A 82 -9.44 -4.28 4.39
N MET A 83 -9.59 -5.48 4.94
CA MET A 83 -8.87 -6.67 4.48
C MET A 83 -9.17 -6.98 3.00
N PHE A 84 -10.44 -6.92 2.58
CA PHE A 84 -10.80 -7.11 1.18
C PHE A 84 -10.15 -6.05 0.28
N HIS A 85 -10.25 -4.78 0.67
CA HIS A 85 -9.66 -3.66 -0.08
C HIS A 85 -8.14 -3.79 -0.21
N TYR A 86 -7.45 -4.10 0.90
CA TYR A 86 -5.99 -4.22 0.91
C TYR A 86 -5.52 -5.49 0.20
N ARG A 87 -6.26 -6.60 0.29
CA ARG A 87 -5.94 -7.81 -0.47
C ARG A 87 -6.00 -7.54 -1.97
N ASP A 88 -7.05 -6.89 -2.43
CA ASP A 88 -7.20 -6.48 -3.84
C ASP A 88 -6.07 -5.52 -4.25
N LYS A 89 -5.76 -4.51 -3.43
CA LYS A 89 -4.63 -3.58 -3.66
C LYS A 89 -3.28 -4.30 -3.76
N VAL A 90 -3.00 -5.23 -2.84
CA VAL A 90 -1.74 -5.99 -2.82
C VAL A 90 -1.62 -6.87 -4.07
N ASN A 91 -2.69 -7.58 -4.44
CA ASN A 91 -2.68 -8.40 -5.65
C ASN A 91 -2.39 -7.56 -6.90
N HIS A 92 -3.05 -6.42 -7.03
CA HIS A 92 -2.86 -5.50 -8.15
C HIS A 92 -1.44 -4.92 -8.21
N ASN A 93 -0.87 -4.53 -7.07
CA ASN A 93 0.48 -3.97 -7.02
C ASN A 93 1.57 -5.04 -7.18
N ARG A 94 1.25 -6.32 -6.92
CA ARG A 94 2.17 -7.46 -7.10
C ARG A 94 2.01 -8.16 -8.44
N ASP A 95 1.08 -7.73 -9.28
CA ASP A 95 0.74 -8.41 -10.53
C ASP A 95 1.96 -8.58 -11.44
N LEU A 96 2.77 -7.53 -11.68
CA LEU A 96 4.04 -7.63 -12.41
C LEU A 96 4.93 -8.79 -11.91
N PHE A 97 5.26 -8.79 -10.63
CA PHE A 97 6.18 -9.78 -10.05
C PHE A 97 5.59 -11.19 -10.11
N THR A 98 4.30 -11.30 -9.84
CA THR A 98 3.59 -12.59 -9.87
C THR A 98 3.48 -13.12 -11.30
N SER A 99 3.31 -12.24 -12.30
CA SER A 99 3.25 -12.62 -13.71
C SER A 99 4.61 -13.08 -14.23
N VAL A 100 5.71 -12.44 -13.82
CA VAL A 100 7.08 -12.89 -14.12
C VAL A 100 7.37 -14.25 -13.48
N GLU A 101 7.00 -14.42 -12.21
CA GLU A 101 7.16 -15.68 -11.47
C GLU A 101 6.35 -16.82 -12.10
N ARG A 102 5.07 -16.59 -12.42
CA ARG A 102 4.20 -17.58 -13.09
C ARG A 102 4.68 -17.95 -14.49
N ALA A 103 5.35 -17.03 -15.18
CA ALA A 103 5.96 -17.30 -16.47
C ALA A 103 7.29 -18.08 -16.36
N GLY A 104 7.77 -18.38 -15.14
CA GLY A 104 9.03 -19.10 -14.91
C GLY A 104 10.27 -18.29 -15.29
N ILE A 105 10.16 -16.96 -15.39
CA ILE A 105 11.25 -16.09 -15.84
C ILE A 105 12.17 -15.81 -14.65
N SER A 106 13.35 -16.42 -14.65
CA SER A 106 14.37 -16.22 -13.62
C SER A 106 15.40 -15.14 -13.98
N SER A 107 15.58 -14.85 -15.28
CA SER A 107 16.47 -13.82 -15.79
C SER A 107 15.90 -13.17 -17.06
N ALA A 108 15.69 -11.87 -17.02
CA ALA A 108 15.17 -11.07 -18.14
C ALA A 108 15.43 -9.58 -17.92
N LEU A 109 15.27 -8.80 -18.99
CA LEU A 109 15.10 -7.36 -18.93
C LEU A 109 13.63 -7.04 -19.26
N VAL A 110 12.88 -6.48 -18.32
CA VAL A 110 11.44 -6.24 -18.43
C VAL A 110 11.15 -4.73 -18.44
N PHE A 111 10.70 -4.23 -19.57
CA PHE A 111 10.28 -2.83 -19.76
C PHE A 111 8.82 -2.65 -19.31
N LEU A 112 8.58 -1.63 -18.49
CA LEU A 112 7.29 -1.34 -17.89
C LEU A 112 6.59 -0.23 -18.69
N ALA A 113 5.78 -0.62 -19.67
CA ALA A 113 4.99 0.32 -20.47
C ALA A 113 3.82 0.91 -19.66
N THR A 114 3.32 0.17 -18.68
CA THR A 114 2.28 0.61 -17.76
C THR A 114 2.64 0.28 -16.32
N GLY A 115 1.89 0.87 -15.38
CA GLY A 115 1.92 0.46 -13.99
C GLY A 115 1.30 -0.92 -13.77
N SER A 116 1.32 -1.37 -12.52
CA SER A 116 0.70 -2.61 -12.04
C SER A 116 -0.41 -2.19 -11.08
N GLY A 117 -1.66 -2.30 -11.54
CA GLY A 117 -2.79 -1.79 -10.78
C GLY A 117 -2.75 -0.27 -10.60
N ARG A 118 -2.63 0.20 -9.36
CA ARG A 118 -2.51 1.63 -9.04
C ARG A 118 -1.06 2.10 -8.92
N MET A 119 -0.09 1.18 -8.89
CA MET A 119 1.32 1.50 -8.73
C MET A 119 1.91 1.97 -10.06
N PRO A 120 2.46 3.20 -10.14
CA PRO A 120 3.08 3.70 -11.36
C PRO A 120 4.34 2.89 -11.72
N PRO A 121 4.77 2.89 -13.00
CA PRO A 121 5.96 2.17 -13.45
C PRO A 121 7.22 2.45 -12.61
N GLY A 122 7.41 3.69 -12.15
CA GLY A 122 8.58 4.08 -11.35
C GLY A 122 8.69 3.36 -10.01
N ASP A 123 7.57 3.08 -9.35
CA ASP A 123 7.54 2.43 -8.03
C ASP A 123 7.74 0.89 -8.13
N LEU A 124 7.72 0.37 -9.35
CA LEU A 124 7.85 -1.06 -9.67
C LEU A 124 9.28 -1.47 -10.01
N VAL A 125 10.21 -0.51 -10.14
CA VAL A 125 11.62 -0.74 -10.49
C VAL A 125 12.39 -1.30 -9.28
N ARG A 126 12.05 -2.53 -8.88
CA ARG A 126 12.63 -3.23 -7.72
C ARG A 126 13.73 -4.17 -8.18
N ASN A 127 14.85 -3.58 -8.60
CA ASN A 127 15.98 -4.31 -9.16
C ASN A 127 16.96 -4.80 -8.09
N PRO A 128 17.71 -5.88 -8.36
CA PRO A 128 18.88 -6.20 -7.57
C PRO A 128 19.92 -5.09 -7.68
N LEU A 129 20.73 -4.93 -6.62
CA LEU A 129 21.75 -3.88 -6.53
C LEU A 129 22.80 -3.97 -7.64
N ASP A 130 23.07 -5.18 -8.14
CA ASP A 130 24.07 -5.44 -9.17
C ASP A 130 23.55 -5.22 -10.59
N PHE A 131 22.22 -5.15 -10.78
CA PHE A 131 21.53 -5.17 -12.07
C PHE A 131 21.93 -6.35 -12.99
N ARG A 132 22.59 -7.38 -12.46
CA ARG A 132 23.22 -8.48 -13.22
C ARG A 132 22.65 -9.85 -12.86
N SER A 133 22.03 -9.98 -11.69
CA SER A 133 21.30 -11.16 -11.28
C SER A 133 19.79 -11.01 -11.55
N GLY A 134 19.05 -12.12 -11.52
CA GLY A 134 17.58 -12.12 -11.53
C GLY A 134 16.93 -11.38 -12.71
N VAL A 135 15.72 -10.87 -12.49
CA VAL A 135 15.00 -10.02 -13.45
C VAL A 135 15.30 -8.55 -13.17
N VAL A 136 15.60 -7.80 -14.22
CA VAL A 136 15.79 -6.34 -14.17
C VAL A 136 14.58 -5.67 -14.80
N TYR A 137 13.93 -4.82 -14.04
CA TYR A 137 12.82 -3.99 -14.46
C TYR A 137 13.33 -2.62 -14.88
N ALA A 138 12.82 -2.09 -15.98
CA ALA A 138 13.12 -0.75 -16.46
C ALA A 138 11.83 -0.05 -16.86
N ARG A 139 11.79 1.27 -16.76
CA ARG A 139 10.68 2.02 -17.36
C ARG A 139 10.81 1.95 -18.88
N ASP A 140 9.70 1.78 -19.58
CA ASP A 140 9.65 2.04 -21.02
C ASP A 140 9.85 3.55 -21.22
N LEU A 141 10.95 3.91 -21.88
CA LEU A 141 11.29 5.30 -22.23
C LEU A 141 11.17 5.55 -23.74
N GLY A 142 10.55 4.63 -24.46
CA GLY A 142 10.48 4.63 -25.91
C GLY A 142 11.52 3.74 -26.56
N ARG A 143 11.23 3.40 -27.82
CA ARG A 143 11.89 2.36 -28.59
C ARG A 143 13.43 2.45 -28.60
N GLU A 144 13.98 3.62 -28.87
CA GLU A 144 15.43 3.80 -29.02
C GLU A 144 16.18 3.56 -27.70
N ALA A 145 15.66 4.12 -26.60
CA ALA A 145 16.22 3.93 -25.27
C ALA A 145 16.13 2.47 -24.82
N ASP A 146 14.97 1.83 -25.06
CA ASP A 146 14.73 0.44 -24.67
C ASP A 146 15.62 -0.53 -25.46
N GLN A 147 15.79 -0.29 -26.77
CA GLN A 147 16.72 -1.07 -27.60
C GLN A 147 18.18 -0.86 -27.19
N GLY A 148 18.57 0.38 -26.87
CA GLY A 148 19.89 0.69 -26.35
C GLY A 148 20.19 -0.02 -25.03
N LEU A 149 19.22 -0.05 -24.11
CA LEU A 149 19.35 -0.78 -22.85
C LEU A 149 19.40 -2.30 -23.07
N ALA A 150 18.56 -2.84 -23.96
CA ALA A 150 18.58 -4.27 -24.30
C ALA A 150 19.94 -4.70 -24.88
N ALA A 151 20.59 -3.85 -25.68
CA ALA A 151 21.92 -4.12 -26.21
C ALA A 151 23.02 -4.22 -25.12
N LEU A 152 22.82 -3.61 -23.95
CA LEU A 152 23.74 -3.73 -22.80
C LEU A 152 23.57 -5.05 -22.03
N TYR A 153 22.47 -5.78 -22.27
CA TYR A 153 22.14 -7.04 -21.63
C TYR A 153 21.84 -8.14 -22.67
N PRO A 154 22.81 -8.49 -23.55
CA PRO A 154 22.57 -9.40 -24.68
C PRO A 154 22.15 -10.82 -24.25
N ASP A 155 22.58 -11.25 -23.06
CA ASP A 155 22.27 -12.58 -22.53
C ASP A 155 20.87 -12.68 -21.91
N ARG A 156 20.09 -11.59 -21.94
CA ARG A 156 18.77 -11.51 -21.30
C ARG A 156 17.67 -11.33 -22.35
N PRO A 157 16.59 -12.12 -22.29
CA PRO A 157 15.42 -11.82 -23.10
C PRO A 157 14.84 -10.46 -22.69
N ALA A 158 14.64 -9.59 -23.68
CA ALA A 158 13.96 -8.31 -23.50
C ALA A 158 12.45 -8.49 -23.64
N LEU A 159 11.69 -8.11 -22.62
CA LEU A 159 10.25 -8.25 -22.54
C LEU A 159 9.59 -6.91 -22.22
N VAL A 160 8.34 -6.74 -22.62
CA VAL A 160 7.50 -5.59 -22.30
C VAL A 160 6.32 -6.07 -21.46
N TYR A 161 6.15 -5.46 -20.29
CA TYR A 161 4.99 -5.62 -19.43
C TYR A 161 3.94 -4.55 -19.74
N VAL A 162 2.70 -5.00 -19.94
CA VAL A 162 1.53 -4.14 -20.11
C VAL A 162 0.42 -4.66 -19.21
N TYR A 163 -0.26 -3.77 -18.50
CA TYR A 163 -1.41 -4.04 -17.65
C TYR A 163 -2.63 -3.29 -18.17
N ASP A 164 -3.70 -4.03 -18.47
CA ASP A 164 -5.00 -3.46 -18.79
C ASP A 164 -5.84 -3.33 -17.50
N PRO A 165 -6.10 -2.10 -17.01
CA PRO A 165 -6.88 -1.89 -15.80
C PRO A 165 -8.38 -2.20 -15.97
N ARG A 166 -8.91 -2.20 -17.20
CA ARG A 166 -10.30 -2.54 -17.48
C ARG A 166 -10.50 -4.05 -17.48
N ALA A 167 -9.63 -4.78 -18.18
CA ALA A 167 -9.66 -6.24 -18.22
C ALA A 167 -9.06 -6.91 -16.97
N ARG A 168 -8.35 -6.14 -16.14
CA ARG A 168 -7.56 -6.61 -14.98
C ARG A 168 -6.60 -7.74 -15.37
N ARG A 169 -5.89 -7.56 -16.49
CA ARG A 169 -4.96 -8.57 -17.03
C ARG A 169 -3.66 -7.92 -17.43
N SER A 170 -2.56 -8.58 -17.07
CA SER A 170 -1.24 -8.25 -17.60
C SER A 170 -0.85 -9.14 -18.77
N THR A 171 0.01 -8.62 -19.63
CA THR A 171 0.75 -9.39 -20.62
C THR A 171 2.24 -9.13 -20.48
N LEU A 172 3.02 -10.17 -20.74
CA LEU A 172 4.46 -10.11 -20.96
C LEU A 172 4.69 -10.54 -22.39
N ARG A 173 5.25 -9.65 -23.21
CA ARG A 173 5.52 -9.92 -24.63
C ARG A 173 6.98 -9.61 -24.96
N PRO A 174 7.60 -10.27 -25.93
CA PRO A 174 8.93 -9.89 -26.39
C PRO A 174 8.97 -8.41 -26.80
N LEU A 175 10.08 -7.74 -26.48
CA LEU A 175 10.39 -6.44 -27.08
C LEU A 175 10.47 -6.66 -28.59
N ALA A 176 9.69 -5.90 -29.37
CA ALA A 176 9.68 -6.07 -30.82
C ALA A 176 11.08 -5.73 -31.37
N VAL A 177 11.79 -6.77 -31.80
CA VAL A 177 13.01 -6.65 -32.59
C VAL A 177 12.56 -6.75 -34.04
N GLU A 178 12.71 -5.67 -34.80
CA GLU A 178 12.53 -5.78 -36.25
C GLU A 178 13.67 -6.67 -36.78
N ASP A 179 13.31 -7.68 -37.58
CA ASP A 179 14.26 -8.46 -38.37
C ASP A 179 15.21 -7.48 -39.07
N ARG A 180 16.51 -7.65 -38.84
CA ARG A 180 17.52 -7.00 -39.67
C ARG A 180 17.27 -7.44 -41.10
N ARG A 181 16.70 -6.56 -41.92
CA ARG A 181 16.79 -6.64 -43.37
C ARG A 181 18.24 -6.42 -43.79
#